data_AF-A0A9Q4L6Y0-F1
#
_entry.id   AF-A0A9Q4L6Y0-F1
#
_cell.length_a   1.000
_cell.length_b   1.000
_cell.length_c   1.000
_cell.angle_alpha   90.00
_cell.angle_beta   90.00
_cell.angle_gamma   90.00
#
_symmetry.space_group_name_H-M   'P 1'
#
loop_
_entity.id
_entity.type
_entity.pdbx_description
1 polymer ?
#
loop_
_entity_poly.entity_id
_entity_poly.type
_entity_poly.pdbx_seq_one_letter_code
_entity_poly.pdbx_strand_id
1 'polypeptide(L)'
;MGKPWHDEETLRELYYDEGLSTDEIGKELGCAGRTVRDWFDKLDIDTRSQAEARLEYPNLADEEWLREKYTEEGLTAPQIADALGCSKGAVLHWVHEHGIKPHSQGVATATGHPSFDHHRGYYRATSHNYADGEQVGTDTIRVHRLVAVAEWGFDAVADKHVHHRNGFKWDNRPENLQLVTNAEHRRVHASDEYPRAA
;
A
#
# COMPACT_ATOMS: atom_id res chain seq x y z
N MET A 1 2.85 -5.10 -43.41
CA MET A 1 1.91 -5.75 -42.48
C MET A 1 1.63 -4.77 -41.35
N GLY A 2 0.38 -4.61 -40.96
CA GLY A 2 0.00 -3.79 -39.80
C GLY A 2 0.52 -4.40 -38.50
N LYS A 3 0.44 -3.65 -37.41
CA LYS A 3 0.68 -4.20 -36.07
C LYS A 3 -0.44 -5.20 -35.76
N PRO A 4 -0.16 -6.33 -35.08
CA PRO A 4 -1.15 -7.39 -34.88
C PRO A 4 -2.36 -6.92 -34.08
N TRP A 5 -2.20 -5.98 -33.14
CA TRP A 5 -3.31 -5.38 -32.40
C TRP A 5 -4.11 -4.30 -33.18
N HIS A 6 -3.86 -4.13 -34.48
CA HIS A 6 -4.73 -3.34 -35.36
C HIS A 6 -5.73 -4.22 -36.12
N ASP A 7 -5.59 -5.54 -36.03
CA ASP A 7 -6.41 -6.52 -36.74
C ASP A 7 -7.60 -6.93 -35.86
N GLU A 8 -8.82 -6.67 -36.34
CA GLU A 8 -10.04 -6.92 -35.57
C GLU A 8 -10.27 -8.42 -35.34
N GLU A 9 -10.02 -9.25 -36.35
CA GLU A 9 -10.19 -10.70 -36.29
C GLU A 9 -9.26 -11.30 -35.22
N THR A 10 -7.97 -10.95 -35.26
CA THR A 10 -7.00 -11.34 -34.22
C THR A 10 -7.46 -10.94 -32.82
N LEU A 11 -7.95 -9.71 -32.63
CA LEU A 11 -8.39 -9.25 -31.31
C LEU A 11 -9.67 -9.95 -30.82
N ARG A 12 -10.60 -10.29 -31.73
CA ARG A 12 -11.82 -11.03 -31.41
C ARG A 12 -11.53 -12.49 -31.08
N GLU A 13 -10.70 -13.17 -31.86
CA GLU A 13 -10.31 -14.57 -31.60
C GLU A 13 -9.64 -14.68 -30.22
N LEU A 14 -8.63 -13.86 -29.95
CA LEU A 14 -7.93 -13.89 -28.67
C LEU A 14 -8.87 -13.57 -27.48
N TYR A 15 -9.85 -12.68 -27.67
CA TYR A 15 -10.73 -12.25 -26.58
C TYR A 15 -11.93 -13.16 -26.34
N TYR A 16 -12.65 -13.56 -27.39
CA TYR A 16 -13.88 -14.35 -27.29
C TYR A 16 -13.62 -15.85 -27.39
N ASP A 17 -12.73 -16.30 -28.28
CA ASP A 17 -12.50 -17.73 -28.51
C ASP A 17 -11.46 -18.29 -27.53
N GLU A 18 -10.38 -17.54 -27.29
CA GLU A 18 -9.32 -17.92 -26.35
C GLU A 18 -9.52 -17.36 -24.93
N GLY A 19 -10.46 -16.43 -24.75
CA GLY A 19 -10.86 -15.92 -23.43
C GLY A 19 -9.82 -15.01 -22.74
N LEU A 20 -8.79 -14.55 -23.45
CA LEU A 20 -7.70 -13.75 -22.90
C LEU A 20 -8.20 -12.36 -22.45
N SER A 21 -7.65 -11.86 -21.36
CA SER A 21 -7.85 -10.46 -20.94
C SER A 21 -7.06 -9.50 -21.83
N THR A 22 -7.42 -8.22 -21.86
CA THR A 22 -6.68 -7.21 -22.64
C THR A 22 -5.18 -7.14 -22.29
N ASP A 23 -4.80 -7.46 -21.04
CA ASP A 23 -3.39 -7.50 -20.62
C ASP A 23 -2.66 -8.76 -21.11
N GLU A 24 -3.35 -9.91 -21.16
CA GLU A 24 -2.78 -11.14 -21.72
C GLU A 24 -2.65 -11.05 -23.24
N ILE A 25 -3.66 -10.49 -23.92
CA ILE A 25 -3.60 -10.15 -25.36
C ILE A 25 -2.42 -9.21 -25.61
N GLY A 26 -2.21 -8.21 -24.74
CA GLY A 26 -1.06 -7.31 -24.85
C GLY A 26 0.27 -8.07 -24.79
N LYS A 27 0.45 -8.97 -23.83
CA LYS A 27 1.65 -9.79 -23.70
C LYS A 27 1.87 -10.68 -24.93
N GLU A 28 0.81 -11.33 -25.41
CA GLU A 28 0.86 -12.23 -26.58
C GLU A 28 1.27 -11.46 -27.85
N LEU A 29 0.69 -10.27 -28.03
CA LEU A 29 0.93 -9.44 -29.22
C LEU A 29 2.15 -8.51 -29.08
N GLY A 30 2.86 -8.55 -27.96
CA GLY A 30 4.04 -7.71 -27.70
C GLY A 30 3.72 -6.22 -27.51
N CYS A 31 2.57 -5.88 -26.95
CA CYS A 31 2.15 -4.52 -26.61
C CYS A 31 1.61 -4.39 -25.17
N ALA A 32 1.27 -3.17 -24.75
CA ALA A 32 0.64 -2.96 -23.44
C ALA A 32 -0.86 -3.28 -23.52
N GLY A 33 -1.47 -3.83 -22.45
CA GLY A 33 -2.91 -4.08 -22.44
C GLY A 33 -3.79 -2.84 -22.65
N ARG A 34 -3.27 -1.66 -22.28
CA ARG A 34 -3.89 -0.37 -22.63
C ARG A 34 -3.97 -0.14 -24.13
N THR A 35 -2.95 -0.53 -24.90
CA THR A 35 -2.96 -0.44 -26.35
C THR A 35 -4.06 -1.33 -26.94
N VAL A 36 -4.25 -2.53 -26.41
CA VAL A 36 -5.35 -3.42 -26.83
C VAL A 36 -6.71 -2.76 -26.57
N ARG A 37 -6.91 -2.17 -25.38
CA ARG A 37 -8.15 -1.46 -25.04
C ARG A 37 -8.45 -0.29 -25.97
N ASP A 38 -7.44 0.55 -26.25
CA ASP A 38 -7.59 1.67 -27.18
C ASP A 38 -7.99 1.21 -28.60
N TRP A 39 -7.65 -0.03 -28.98
CA TRP A 39 -8.03 -0.63 -30.26
C TRP A 39 -9.38 -1.34 -30.21
N PHE A 40 -9.78 -1.90 -29.08
CA PHE A 40 -11.17 -2.36 -28.87
C PHE A 40 -12.15 -1.20 -29.07
N ASP A 41 -11.86 -0.04 -28.47
CA ASP A 41 -12.70 1.16 -28.62
C ASP A 41 -12.74 1.66 -30.08
N LYS A 42 -11.62 1.58 -30.81
CA LYS A 42 -11.54 2.02 -32.22
C LYS A 42 -12.23 1.08 -33.20
N LEU A 43 -12.26 -0.20 -32.87
CA LEU A 43 -12.81 -1.27 -33.71
C LEU A 43 -14.22 -1.67 -33.26
N ASP A 44 -14.78 -0.99 -32.25
CA ASP A 44 -16.10 -1.28 -31.69
C ASP A 44 -16.23 -2.74 -31.23
N ILE A 45 -15.18 -3.25 -30.57
CA ILE A 45 -15.16 -4.58 -29.96
C ILE A 45 -15.72 -4.45 -28.55
N ASP A 46 -16.96 -4.88 -28.37
CA ASP A 46 -17.63 -4.88 -27.07
C ASP A 46 -16.88 -5.78 -26.06
N THR A 47 -16.37 -5.19 -24.99
CA THR A 47 -15.89 -5.98 -23.86
C THR A 47 -17.08 -6.66 -23.18
N ARG A 48 -16.86 -7.87 -22.61
CA ARG A 48 -17.92 -8.65 -21.94
C ARG A 48 -18.77 -7.75 -21.06
N SER A 49 -20.07 -7.73 -21.35
CA SER A 49 -21.04 -6.87 -20.68
C SER A 49 -21.24 -7.30 -19.23
N GLN A 50 -21.78 -6.38 -18.41
CA GLN A 50 -22.16 -6.73 -17.03
C GLN A 50 -23.17 -7.90 -16.96
N ALA A 51 -23.95 -8.13 -18.02
CA ALA A 51 -24.88 -9.26 -18.10
C ALA A 51 -24.15 -10.60 -18.25
N GLU A 52 -23.02 -10.63 -18.97
CA GLU A 52 -22.20 -11.82 -19.12
C GLU A 52 -21.42 -12.12 -17.83
N ALA A 53 -20.90 -11.09 -17.16
CA ALA A 53 -20.27 -11.24 -15.84
C ALA A 53 -21.24 -11.76 -14.77
N ARG A 54 -22.54 -11.42 -14.86
CA ARG A 54 -23.62 -11.95 -13.99
C ARG A 54 -23.86 -13.44 -14.18
N LEU A 55 -23.72 -13.95 -15.41
CA LEU A 55 -23.86 -15.37 -15.72
C LEU A 55 -22.63 -16.17 -15.28
N GLU A 56 -21.45 -15.56 -15.36
CA GLU A 56 -20.17 -16.19 -15.01
C GLU A 56 -19.96 -16.32 -13.49
N TYR A 57 -20.40 -15.33 -12.71
CA TYR A 57 -20.22 -15.30 -11.26
C TYR A 57 -21.53 -15.03 -10.51
N PRO A 58 -22.48 -15.98 -10.48
CA PRO A 58 -23.79 -15.78 -9.86
C PRO A 58 -23.69 -15.43 -8.36
N ASN A 59 -22.69 -15.96 -7.66
CA ASN A 59 -22.45 -15.67 -6.24
C ASN A 59 -22.04 -14.21 -5.97
N LEU A 60 -21.32 -13.57 -6.90
CA LEU A 60 -20.97 -12.14 -6.75
C LEU A 60 -22.17 -11.25 -7.06
N ALA A 61 -23.06 -11.69 -7.93
CA ALA A 61 -24.31 -11.00 -8.23
C ALA A 61 -25.35 -11.11 -7.11
N ASP A 62 -25.20 -12.09 -6.21
CA ASP A 62 -26.00 -12.24 -5.00
C ASP A 62 -25.47 -11.33 -3.88
N GLU A 63 -26.25 -10.29 -3.54
CA GLU A 63 -25.90 -9.34 -2.49
C GLU A 63 -25.76 -10.01 -1.11
N GLU A 64 -26.67 -10.92 -0.76
CA GLU A 64 -26.69 -11.54 0.57
C GLU A 64 -25.46 -12.41 0.74
N TRP A 65 -25.17 -13.25 -0.26
CA TRP A 65 -23.97 -14.08 -0.26
C TRP A 65 -22.70 -13.24 -0.17
N LEU A 66 -22.58 -12.19 -0.99
CA LEU A 66 -21.38 -11.36 -0.99
C LEU A 66 -21.24 -10.58 0.33
N ARG A 67 -22.34 -10.12 0.91
CA ARG A 67 -22.33 -9.41 2.20
C ARG A 67 -21.94 -10.34 3.35
N GLU A 68 -22.47 -11.56 3.40
CA GLU A 68 -22.10 -12.58 4.39
C GLU A 68 -20.61 -12.88 4.30
N LYS A 69 -20.11 -13.25 3.12
CA LYS A 69 -18.69 -13.59 2.92
C LYS A 69 -17.74 -12.43 3.17
N TYR A 70 -18.08 -11.26 2.64
CA TYR A 70 -17.20 -10.08 2.68
C TYR A 70 -17.24 -9.38 4.05
N THR A 71 -18.42 -9.27 4.68
CA THR A 71 -18.58 -8.49 5.92
C THR A 71 -18.61 -9.37 7.16
N GLU A 72 -19.39 -10.46 7.16
CA GLU A 72 -19.61 -11.27 8.35
C GLU A 72 -18.50 -12.30 8.58
N GLU A 73 -18.09 -13.01 7.53
CA GLU A 73 -16.94 -13.92 7.56
C GLU A 73 -15.59 -13.20 7.40
N GLY A 74 -15.62 -11.93 6.99
CA GLY A 74 -14.43 -11.08 6.86
C GLY A 74 -13.46 -11.52 5.76
N LEU A 75 -13.93 -12.23 4.73
CA LEU A 75 -13.08 -12.61 3.61
C LEU A 75 -12.71 -11.38 2.78
N THR A 76 -11.42 -11.27 2.46
CA THR A 76 -10.93 -10.19 1.61
C THR A 76 -11.31 -10.41 0.14
N ALA A 77 -11.40 -9.33 -0.65
CA ALA A 77 -11.67 -9.44 -2.08
C ALA A 77 -10.74 -10.42 -2.84
N PRO A 78 -9.42 -10.49 -2.54
CA PRO A 78 -8.55 -11.53 -3.11
C PRO A 78 -8.94 -12.96 -2.71
N GLN A 79 -9.29 -13.22 -1.45
CA GLN A 79 -9.67 -14.57 -1.02
C GLN A 79 -10.97 -15.04 -1.67
N ILE A 80 -11.95 -14.14 -1.79
CA ILE A 80 -13.20 -14.42 -2.52
C ILE A 80 -12.90 -14.66 -4.01
N ALA A 81 -11.99 -13.86 -4.58
CA ALA A 81 -11.59 -14.00 -5.97
C ALA A 81 -10.93 -15.37 -6.24
N ASP A 82 -10.00 -15.79 -5.38
CA ASP A 82 -9.35 -17.09 -5.46
C ASP A 82 -10.36 -18.25 -5.29
N ALA A 83 -11.32 -18.10 -4.37
CA ALA A 83 -12.35 -19.12 -4.13
C ALA A 83 -13.32 -19.29 -5.32
N LEU A 84 -13.59 -18.22 -6.05
CA LEU A 84 -14.51 -18.21 -7.20
C LEU A 84 -13.79 -18.31 -8.55
N GLY A 85 -12.46 -18.33 -8.57
CA GLY A 85 -11.67 -18.32 -9.80
C GLY A 85 -11.82 -17.04 -10.64
N CYS A 86 -12.12 -15.91 -10.00
CA CYS A 86 -12.33 -14.63 -10.68
C CYS A 86 -11.21 -13.62 -10.34
N SER A 87 -11.29 -12.40 -10.89
CA SER A 87 -10.35 -11.34 -10.52
C SER A 87 -10.81 -10.59 -9.26
N LYS A 88 -9.85 -10.11 -8.44
CA LYS A 88 -10.13 -9.17 -7.34
C LYS A 88 -10.98 -7.96 -7.80
N GLY A 89 -10.74 -7.49 -9.03
CA GLY A 89 -11.49 -6.38 -9.63
C GLY A 89 -12.97 -6.71 -9.81
N ALA A 90 -13.30 -7.94 -10.22
CA ALA A 90 -14.68 -8.41 -10.33
C ALA A 90 -15.39 -8.40 -8.97
N VAL A 91 -14.74 -8.88 -7.91
CA VAL A 91 -15.30 -8.84 -6.56
C VAL A 91 -15.54 -7.41 -6.08
N LEU A 92 -14.56 -6.52 -6.24
CA LEU A 92 -14.69 -5.12 -5.80
C LEU A 92 -15.75 -4.35 -6.58
N HIS A 93 -15.93 -4.67 -7.86
CA HIS A 93 -17.03 -4.13 -8.67
C HIS A 93 -18.38 -4.48 -8.04
N TRP A 94 -18.61 -5.76 -7.73
CA TRP A 94 -19.86 -6.22 -7.12
C TRP A 94 -20.09 -5.71 -5.69
N VAL A 95 -19.02 -5.57 -4.90
CA VAL A 95 -19.08 -4.90 -3.59
C VAL A 95 -19.60 -3.46 -3.74
N HIS A 96 -19.11 -2.73 -4.75
CA HIS A 96 -19.55 -1.38 -5.05
C HIS A 96 -21.00 -1.34 -5.57
N GLU A 97 -21.35 -2.20 -6.53
CA GLU A 97 -22.71 -2.28 -7.11
C GLU A 97 -23.78 -2.56 -6.05
N HIS A 98 -23.49 -3.46 -5.10
CA HIS A 98 -24.39 -3.80 -4.00
C HIS A 98 -24.35 -2.78 -2.84
N GLY A 99 -23.56 -1.72 -2.95
CA GLY A 99 -23.39 -0.73 -1.88
C GLY A 99 -22.82 -1.33 -0.59
N ILE A 100 -22.11 -2.45 -0.68
CA ILE A 100 -21.41 -3.05 0.46
C ILE A 100 -20.23 -2.15 0.78
N LYS A 101 -20.12 -1.74 2.05
CA LYS A 101 -19.00 -0.91 2.49
C LYS A 101 -17.70 -1.67 2.21
N PRO A 102 -16.80 -1.15 1.36
CA PRO A 102 -15.51 -1.78 1.18
C PRO A 102 -14.85 -1.90 2.54
N HIS A 103 -14.08 -2.97 2.75
CA HIS A 103 -13.03 -2.92 3.76
C HIS A 103 -12.29 -1.60 3.52
N SER A 104 -12.23 -0.74 4.53
CA SER A 104 -11.59 0.56 4.36
C SER A 104 -10.22 0.31 3.72
N GLN A 105 -9.93 1.03 2.62
CA GLN A 105 -8.65 0.91 1.93
C GLN A 105 -7.56 1.13 2.99
N GLY A 106 -6.96 0.03 3.45
CA GLY A 106 -6.10 0.05 4.62
C GLY A 106 -6.84 0.10 5.97
N VAL A 107 -7.64 -0.92 6.29
CA VAL A 107 -7.32 -1.61 7.55
C VAL A 107 -6.04 -2.38 7.26
N ALA A 108 -4.89 -1.66 7.25
CA ALA A 108 -3.70 -2.28 7.78
C ALA A 108 -4.19 -2.94 9.06
N THR A 109 -4.03 -4.26 9.16
CA THR A 109 -4.20 -5.03 10.39
C THR A 109 -4.14 -4.08 11.58
N ALA A 110 -5.15 -4.07 12.46
CA ALA A 110 -5.19 -3.17 13.61
C ALA A 110 -3.91 -3.19 14.50
N THR A 111 -2.91 -4.01 14.16
CA THR A 111 -1.49 -3.78 14.36
C THR A 111 -0.89 -2.84 13.29
N GLY A 112 -1.13 -1.53 13.43
CA GLY A 112 -0.57 -0.50 12.54
C GLY A 112 0.95 -0.60 12.44
N HIS A 113 1.47 -0.94 11.26
CA HIS A 113 2.90 -0.82 11.01
C HIS A 113 3.32 0.65 11.19
N PRO A 114 4.45 0.94 11.85
CA PRO A 114 4.92 2.31 11.96
C PRO A 114 5.14 2.92 10.57
N SER A 115 4.63 4.14 10.38
CA SER A 115 4.97 4.96 9.22
C SER A 115 6.32 5.64 9.44
N PHE A 116 7.02 5.97 8.37
CA PHE A 116 8.31 6.67 8.44
C PHE A 116 8.23 8.04 7.77
N ASP A 117 8.68 9.07 8.48
CA ASP A 117 8.65 10.45 8.03
C ASP A 117 9.94 11.21 8.40
N HIS A 118 10.06 12.45 7.90
CA HIS A 118 11.16 13.35 8.26
C HIS A 118 10.62 14.60 8.98
N HIS A 119 11.28 14.99 10.07
CA HIS A 119 10.93 16.21 10.80
C HIS A 119 12.15 16.88 11.41
N ARG A 120 12.36 18.16 11.08
CA ARG A 120 13.50 18.99 11.53
C ARG A 120 14.87 18.33 11.29
N GLY A 121 15.00 17.61 10.18
CA GLY A 121 16.19 16.88 9.75
C GLY A 121 16.35 15.47 10.32
N TYR A 122 15.41 14.99 11.15
CA TYR A 122 15.44 13.63 11.69
C TYR A 122 14.47 12.71 10.96
N TYR A 123 14.90 11.48 10.70
CA TYR A 123 13.99 10.38 10.38
C TYR A 123 13.24 9.91 11.63
N ARG A 124 11.95 9.65 11.49
CA ARG A 124 11.06 9.21 12.58
C ARG A 124 10.26 7.98 12.16
N ALA A 125 9.96 7.14 13.13
CA ALA A 125 8.95 6.09 13.06
C ALA A 125 7.75 6.54 13.90
N THR A 126 6.55 6.47 13.34
CA THR A 126 5.31 6.95 13.94
C THR A 126 4.27 5.84 13.93
N SER A 127 3.78 5.47 15.12
CA SER A 127 2.70 4.51 15.30
C SER A 127 1.42 5.24 15.72
N HIS A 128 0.30 4.92 15.07
CA HIS A 128 -1.01 5.42 15.47
C HIS A 128 -1.73 4.34 16.28
N ASN A 129 -2.22 4.72 17.45
CA ASN A 129 -2.92 3.82 18.35
C ASN A 129 -4.42 3.98 18.13
N TYR A 130 -5.13 2.88 17.95
CA TYR A 130 -6.58 2.86 17.74
C TYR A 130 -7.27 2.07 18.86
N ALA A 131 -8.45 2.54 19.29
CA ALA A 131 -9.37 1.80 20.13
C ALA A 131 -10.78 1.95 19.54
N ASP A 132 -11.52 0.85 19.43
CA ASP A 132 -12.89 0.82 18.88
C ASP A 132 -13.02 1.49 17.49
N GLY A 133 -11.97 1.39 16.68
CA GLY A 133 -11.93 1.99 15.33
C GLY A 133 -11.59 3.48 15.30
N GLU A 134 -11.44 4.13 16.44
CA GLU A 134 -11.05 5.54 16.55
C GLU A 134 -9.57 5.69 16.94
N GLN A 135 -8.90 6.69 16.36
CA GLN A 135 -7.52 7.00 16.72
C GLN A 135 -7.48 7.63 18.11
N VAL A 136 -6.87 6.94 19.07
CA VAL A 136 -6.74 7.39 20.46
C VAL A 136 -5.39 8.01 20.77
N GLY A 137 -4.37 7.79 19.92
CA GLY A 137 -3.05 8.32 20.19
C GLY A 137 -2.07 8.18 19.03
N THR A 138 -0.89 8.79 19.21
CA THR A 138 0.24 8.66 18.29
C THR A 138 1.54 8.64 19.08
N ASP A 139 2.35 7.62 18.87
CA ASP A 139 3.71 7.51 19.41
C ASP A 139 4.73 7.76 18.30
N THR A 140 5.73 8.59 18.58
CA THR A 140 6.76 8.93 17.60
C THR A 140 8.15 8.80 18.20
N ILE A 141 9.02 8.03 17.54
CA ILE A 141 10.41 7.83 17.96
C ILE A 141 11.34 8.19 16.78
N ARG A 142 12.40 8.94 17.06
CA ARG A 142 13.43 9.24 16.04
C ARG A 142 14.30 8.02 15.79
N VAL A 143 14.62 7.74 14.52
CA VAL A 143 15.34 6.53 14.10
C VAL A 143 16.70 6.38 14.80
N HIS A 144 17.47 7.45 15.00
CA HIS A 144 18.73 7.35 15.75
C HIS A 144 18.57 6.85 17.20
N ARG A 145 17.43 7.09 17.85
CA ARG A 145 17.15 6.50 19.18
C ARG A 145 16.85 5.01 19.06
N LEU A 146 16.16 4.57 18.02
CA LEU A 146 15.92 3.14 17.77
C LEU A 146 17.24 2.40 17.47
N VAL A 147 18.12 3.01 16.67
CA VAL A 147 19.47 2.47 16.42
C VAL A 147 20.25 2.35 17.73
N ALA A 148 20.27 3.41 18.56
CA ALA A 148 20.92 3.36 19.87
C ALA A 148 20.37 2.24 20.78
N VAL A 149 19.06 2.00 20.78
CA VAL A 149 18.44 0.91 21.54
C VAL A 149 18.85 -0.46 20.98
N ALA A 150 18.89 -0.61 19.66
CA ALA A 150 19.33 -1.85 19.01
C ALA A 150 20.80 -2.17 19.32
N GLU A 151 21.65 -1.15 19.36
CA GLU A 151 23.10 -1.29 19.57
C GLU A 151 23.49 -1.43 21.04
N TRP A 152 22.83 -0.68 21.95
CA TRP A 152 23.26 -0.56 23.35
C TRP A 152 22.22 -1.04 24.36
N GLY A 153 21.04 -1.45 23.92
CA GLY A 153 19.94 -1.91 24.77
C GLY A 153 19.07 -0.79 25.34
N PHE A 154 17.83 -1.13 25.69
CA PHE A 154 16.83 -0.18 26.18
C PHE A 154 17.29 0.53 27.46
N ASP A 155 17.77 -0.22 28.45
CA ASP A 155 18.17 0.32 29.77
C ASP A 155 19.30 1.34 29.66
N ALA A 156 20.21 1.17 28.70
CA ALA A 156 21.30 2.11 28.48
C ALA A 156 20.81 3.46 27.94
N VAL A 157 19.69 3.47 27.21
CA VAL A 157 19.19 4.59 26.41
C VAL A 157 18.02 5.32 27.07
N ALA A 158 17.19 4.63 27.87
CA ALA A 158 15.92 5.13 28.39
C ALA A 158 16.01 6.55 28.97
N ASP A 159 17.01 6.80 29.83
CA ASP A 159 17.20 8.06 30.54
C ASP A 159 18.27 8.99 29.92
N LYS A 160 18.67 8.73 28.67
CA LYS A 160 19.72 9.50 27.98
C LYS A 160 19.22 10.09 26.67
N HIS A 161 19.89 11.16 26.25
CA HIS A 161 19.77 11.70 24.90
C HIS A 161 20.74 10.98 23.97
N VAL A 162 20.34 10.79 22.72
CA VAL A 162 21.21 10.26 21.67
C VAL A 162 21.57 11.43 20.76
N HIS A 163 22.86 11.67 20.56
CA HIS A 163 23.37 12.79 19.77
C HIS A 163 24.20 12.29 18.58
N HIS A 164 24.17 13.02 17.47
CA HIS A 164 25.03 12.80 16.32
C HIS A 164 26.37 13.51 16.54
N ARG A 165 27.49 12.80 16.46
CA ARG A 165 28.84 13.35 16.69
C ARG A 165 29.21 14.38 15.65
N ASN A 166 28.89 14.11 14.38
CA ASN A 166 29.09 15.03 13.26
C ASN A 166 27.96 16.08 13.11
N GLY A 167 26.93 16.00 13.94
CA GLY A 167 25.74 16.85 13.91
C GLY A 167 24.83 16.75 12.68
N PHE A 168 25.10 15.80 11.77
CA PHE A 168 24.20 15.47 10.66
C PHE A 168 23.11 14.51 11.13
N LYS A 169 21.89 15.04 11.29
CA LYS A 169 20.75 14.35 11.89
C LYS A 169 20.22 13.12 11.13
N TRP A 170 20.59 12.99 9.86
CA TRP A 170 20.24 11.86 9.00
C TRP A 170 21.28 10.73 9.03
N ASP A 171 22.49 10.97 9.56
CA ASP A 171 23.56 9.98 9.61
C ASP A 171 23.41 9.09 10.86
N ASN A 172 22.56 8.07 10.75
CA ASN A 172 22.20 7.19 11.87
C ASN A 172 23.17 6.01 12.07
N ARG A 173 24.39 6.05 11.50
CA ARG A 173 25.39 4.99 11.72
C ARG A 173 25.75 4.90 13.22
N PRO A 174 25.80 3.70 13.84
CA PRO A 174 26.09 3.54 15.27
C PRO A 174 27.32 4.30 15.76
N GLU A 175 28.40 4.29 14.98
CA GLU A 175 29.65 4.98 15.29
C GLU A 175 29.51 6.51 15.35
N ASN A 176 28.50 7.08 14.68
CA ASN A 176 28.20 8.51 14.70
C ASN A 176 27.24 8.89 15.85
N LEU A 177 26.72 7.91 16.59
CA LEU A 177 25.81 8.16 17.70
C LEU A 177 26.58 8.17 19.03
N GLN A 178 26.07 8.95 19.98
CA GLN A 178 26.56 8.94 21.36
C GLN A 178 25.44 9.18 22.35
N LEU A 179 25.52 8.53 23.51
CA LEU A 179 24.64 8.79 24.64
C LEU A 179 25.18 9.97 25.45
N VAL A 180 24.33 10.96 25.70
CA VAL A 180 24.65 12.11 26.54
C VAL A 180 23.59 12.25 27.63
N THR A 181 24.01 12.62 28.83
CA THR A 181 23.11 12.89 29.95
C THR A 181 22.34 14.20 29.72
N ASN A 182 21.22 14.38 30.45
CA ASN A 182 20.47 15.64 30.45
C ASN A 182 21.33 16.85 30.89
N ALA A 183 22.32 16.63 31.76
CA ALA A 183 23.25 17.66 32.19
C ALA A 183 24.22 18.08 31.06
N GLU A 184 24.73 17.12 30.30
CA GLU A 184 25.62 17.38 29.15
C GLU A 184 24.86 18.00 27.98
N HIS A 185 23.65 17.50 27.67
CA HIS A 185 22.79 18.06 26.61
C HIS A 185 22.47 19.54 26.87
N ARG A 186 22.19 19.94 28.12
CA ARG A 186 21.97 21.36 28.47
C ARG A 186 23.21 22.24 28.30
N ARG A 187 24.41 21.71 28.49
CA ARG A 187 25.65 22.49 28.27
C ARG A 187 25.91 22.71 26.77
N VAL A 188 25.65 21.70 25.94
CA VAL A 188 25.80 21.79 24.47
C VAL A 188 24.85 22.85 23.88
N HIS A 189 23.64 23.02 24.42
CA HIS A 189 22.72 24.09 23.99
C HIS A 189 22.97 25.46 24.65
N ALA A 190 23.88 25.54 25.62
CA ALA A 190 24.31 26.81 26.22
C ALA A 190 25.53 27.41 25.50
N SER A 191 26.34 26.58 24.84
CA SER A 191 27.35 27.00 23.86
C SER A 191 26.72 27.04 22.48
N ASP A 192 26.20 28.20 22.07
CA ASP A 192 25.58 28.45 20.76
C ASP A 192 26.67 28.39 19.64
N GLU A 193 27.25 27.22 19.41
CA GLU A 193 28.32 26.96 18.43
C GLU A 193 27.79 26.14 17.24
N TYR A 194 26.55 26.38 16.85
CA TYR A 194 26.05 25.98 15.52
C TYR A 194 25.77 27.25 14.69
N PRO A 195 26.42 27.43 13.53
CA PRO A 195 26.16 28.59 12.70
C PRO A 195 24.70 28.55 12.24
N ARG A 196 23.96 29.63 12.52
CA ARG A 196 22.66 29.86 11.88
C ARG A 196 22.94 29.98 10.39
N ALA A 197 22.34 29.10 9.60
CA ALA A 197 22.36 29.23 8.14
C ALA A 197 21.76 30.60 7.76
N ALA A 198 22.50 31.36 6.98
CA ALA A 198 22.07 32.60 6.35
C ALA A 198 21.10 32.31 5.19
#